data_AF-A0A7K2JSK2-F1
#
_entry.id   AF-A0A7K2JSK2-F1
#
_cell.length_a   1.000
_cell.length_b   1.000
_cell.length_c   1.000
_cell.angle_alpha   90.00
_cell.angle_beta   90.00
_cell.angle_gamma   90.00
#
_symmetry.space_group_name_H-M   'P 1'
#
loop_
_entity.id
_entity.type
_entity.pdbx_description
1 polymer ?
#
loop_
_entity_poly.entity_id
_entity_poly.type
_entity_poly.pdbx_seq_one_letter_code
_entity_poly.pdbx_strand_id
1 'polypeptide(L)' 'DPRSNAEINSIGDKTGTCPEPQPGGTPVQDGEKCTDQVNYAGDPRSNAEINSIGDKTGYCPPVQGQ' A
#
# COMPACT_ATOMS: atom_id res chain seq x y z
N ASP A 1 -7.95 1.85 2.58
CA ASP A 1 -7.46 1.23 3.83
C ASP A 1 -7.74 -0.26 3.73
N PRO A 2 -6.76 -1.13 3.94
CA PRO A 2 -6.95 -2.58 3.92
C PRO A 2 -7.77 -3.10 5.11
N ARG A 3 -7.90 -2.34 6.20
CA ARG A 3 -8.63 -2.73 7.41
C ARG A 3 -10.14 -2.63 7.21
N SER A 4 -10.87 -3.51 7.88
CA SER A 4 -12.33 -3.51 7.85
C SER A 4 -12.93 -2.32 8.63
N ASN A 5 -14.14 -1.88 8.26
CA ASN A 5 -14.85 -0.81 8.98
C ASN A 5 -15.00 -1.10 10.48
N ALA A 6 -15.24 -2.36 10.85
CA ALA A 6 -15.35 -2.77 12.26
C ALA A 6 -14.04 -2.57 13.02
N GLU A 7 -12.90 -2.89 12.40
CA GLU A 7 -11.58 -2.67 12.97
C GLU A 7 -11.26 -1.18 13.11
N ILE A 8 -11.53 -0.40 12.06
CA ILE A 8 -11.35 1.06 12.07
C ILE A 8 -12.15 1.70 13.21
N ASN A 9 -13.43 1.32 13.37
CA ASN A 9 -14.27 1.79 14.47
C ASN A 9 -13.69 1.38 15.84
N SER A 10 -13.21 0.15 15.99
CA SER A 10 -12.58 -0.31 17.24
C SER A 10 -11.32 0.47 17.60
N ILE A 11 -10.51 0.88 16.61
CA ILE A 11 -9.34 1.72 16.82
C ILE A 11 -9.77 3.14 17.20
N GLY A 12 -10.80 3.68 16.54
CA GLY A 12 -11.39 4.97 16.87
C GLY A 12 -11.90 5.04 18.30
N ASP A 13 -12.65 4.02 18.75
CA ASP A 13 -13.15 3.93 20.13
C ASP A 13 -12.02 3.90 21.17
N LYS A 14 -10.90 3.23 20.86
CA LYS A 14 -9.74 3.12 21.75
C LYS A 14 -8.90 4.40 21.81
N THR A 15 -8.73 5.07 20.67
CA THR A 15 -7.81 6.21 20.53
C THR A 15 -8.52 7.57 20.67
N GLY A 16 -9.84 7.60 20.54
CA GLY A 16 -10.62 8.84 20.48
C GLY A 16 -10.45 9.61 19.17
N THR A 17 -9.77 9.04 18.18
CA THR A 17 -9.47 9.68 16.88
C THR A 17 -9.66 8.69 15.73
N CYS A 18 -10.12 9.16 14.58
CA CYS A 18 -10.15 8.33 13.37
C CYS A 18 -8.71 8.01 12.96
N PRO A 19 -8.30 6.72 12.84
CA PRO A 19 -6.94 6.38 12.47
C PRO A 19 -6.64 6.82 11.04
N GLU A 20 -5.39 7.21 10.78
CA GLU A 20 -4.94 7.49 9.41
C GLU A 20 -5.09 6.24 8.54
N PRO A 21 -5.42 6.40 7.24
CA PRO A 21 -5.55 5.28 6.33
C PRO A 21 -4.24 4.50 6.24
N GLN A 22 -4.29 3.19 6.48
CA GLN A 22 -3.13 2.35 6.23
C GLN A 22 -2.89 2.22 4.71
N PRO A 23 -1.64 2.38 4.24
CA PRO A 23 -1.30 2.10 2.85
C PRO A 23 -1.57 0.63 2.56
N GLY A 24 -2.34 0.36 1.50
CA GLY A 24 -2.79 -0.98 1.13
C GLY A 24 -1.73 -1.81 0.39
N GLY A 25 -0.46 -1.72 0.77
CA GLY A 25 0.67 -2.22 -0.02
C GLY A 25 1.85 -2.71 0.81
N THR A 26 2.86 -3.27 0.15
CA THR A 26 4.09 -3.80 0.78
C THR A 26 5.06 -2.65 1.04
N PRO A 27 5.70 -2.52 2.23
CA PRO A 27 6.77 -1.53 2.42
C PRO A 27 7.88 -1.71 1.38
N VAL A 28 8.43 -0.61 0.88
CA VAL A 28 9.62 -0.64 0.00
C VAL A 28 10.84 -1.00 0.85
N GLN A 29 11.54 -2.07 0.51
CA GLN A 29 12.84 -2.39 1.09
C GLN A 29 13.91 -1.36 0.67
N ASP A 30 14.85 -1.08 1.57
CA ASP A 30 15.90 -0.08 1.34
C ASP A 30 16.72 -0.39 0.08
N GLY A 31 16.79 0.58 -0.83
CA GLY A 31 17.49 0.45 -2.12
C GLY A 31 16.80 -0.41 -3.18
N GLU A 32 15.62 -0.99 -2.91
CA GLU A 32 14.90 -1.84 -3.87
C GLU A 32 13.74 -1.09 -4.55
N LYS A 33 13.44 -1.49 -5.79
CA LYS A 33 12.25 -1.04 -6.50
C LYS A 33 11.09 -1.98 -6.19
N CYS A 34 9.87 -1.47 -6.31
CA CYS A 34 8.69 -2.27 -6.11
C CYS A 34 8.56 -3.42 -7.10
N THR A 35 8.95 -3.19 -8.34
CA THR A 35 8.93 -4.21 -9.39
C THR A 35 9.96 -5.31 -9.21
N ASP A 36 10.91 -5.14 -8.29
CA ASP A 36 11.89 -6.17 -7.91
C ASP A 36 11.39 -7.01 -6.71
N GLN A 37 10.48 -6.45 -5.90
CA GLN A 37 9.93 -7.08 -4.69
C GLN A 37 8.59 -7.79 -4.93
N VAL A 38 7.74 -7.22 -5.80
CA VAL A 38 6.36 -7.68 -6.03
C VAL A 38 6.17 -7.99 -7.51
N ASN A 39 5.52 -9.11 -7.79
CA ASN A 39 5.18 -9.50 -9.15
C ASN A 39 3.94 -8.75 -9.65
N TYR A 40 4.15 -7.74 -10.49
CA TYR A 40 3.10 -6.93 -11.13
C TYR A 40 2.64 -7.47 -12.49
N ALA A 41 2.84 -8.76 -12.78
CA ALA A 41 2.34 -9.35 -14.02
C ALA A 41 0.82 -9.17 -14.15
N GLY A 42 0.39 -8.56 -15.25
CA GLY A 42 -1.03 -8.28 -15.52
C GLY A 42 -1.52 -6.95 -14.95
N ASP A 43 -0.71 -6.23 -14.17
CA ASP A 43 -1.05 -4.87 -13.73
C ASP A 43 -1.08 -3.92 -14.95
N PRO A 44 -2.15 -3.12 -15.12
CA PRO A 44 -2.25 -2.19 -16.24
C PRO A 44 -1.28 -1.00 -16.11
N ARG A 45 -0.77 -0.72 -14.90
CA ARG A 45 0.17 0.38 -14.66
C ARG A 45 1.58 -0.02 -15.08
N SER A 46 2.32 0.97 -15.57
CA SER A 46 3.71 0.75 -15.96
C SER A 46 4.63 0.52 -14.74
N ASN A 47 5.69 -0.27 -14.92
CA ASN A 47 6.72 -0.45 -13.89
C ASN A 47 7.30 0.87 -13.37
N ALA A 48 7.44 1.88 -14.23
CA ALA A 48 7.93 3.20 -13.84
C ALA A 48 6.94 3.93 -12.91
N GLU A 49 5.64 3.85 -13.21
CA GLU A 49 4.60 4.43 -12.37
C GLU A 49 4.56 3.75 -10.99
N ILE A 50 4.57 2.42 -10.97
CA ILE A 50 4.58 1.61 -9.74
C ILE A 50 5.79 1.98 -8.85
N ASN A 51 6.98 2.07 -9.44
CA ASN A 51 8.18 2.44 -8.70
C ASN A 51 8.12 3.89 -8.20
N SER A 52 7.52 4.82 -8.96
CA SER A 52 7.30 6.19 -8.48
C SER A 52 6.33 6.27 -7.30
N ILE A 53 5.32 5.40 -7.25
CA ILE A 53 4.42 5.30 -6.09
C ILE A 53 5.20 4.79 -4.89
N GLY A 54 6.03 3.75 -5.06
CA GLY A 54 6.94 3.24 -4.04
C GLY A 54 7.85 4.32 -3.47
N ASP A 55 8.59 5.02 -4.33
CA ASP A 55 9.52 6.08 -3.92
C ASP A 55 8.83 7.24 -3.18
N LYS A 56 7.61 7.61 -3.59
CA LYS A 56 6.86 8.71 -2.98
C LYS A 56 6.22 8.35 -1.65
N THR A 57 5.75 7.12 -1.52
CA THR A 57 4.93 6.71 -0.37
C THR A 57 5.70 5.87 0.64
N GLY A 58 6.83 5.28 0.23
CA GLY A 58 7.52 4.23 0.98
C GLY A 58 6.83 2.86 0.91
N TYR A 59 5.77 2.72 0.10
CA TYR A 59 5.03 1.47 -0.05
C TYR A 59 4.76 1.13 -1.52
N CYS A 60 5.05 -0.10 -1.88
CA CYS A 60 4.69 -0.70 -3.14
C CYS A 60 3.17 -0.89 -3.23
N PRO A 61 2.52 -0.35 -4.27
CA PRO A 61 1.08 -0.43 -4.37
C PRO A 61 0.62 -1.89 -4.55
N PRO A 62 -0.62 -2.22 -4.15
CA PRO A 62 -1.19 -3.54 -4.44
C PRO A 62 -1.31 -3.72 -5.96
N VAL A 63 -1.18 -4.97 -6.41
CA VAL A 63 -1.38 -5.34 -7.82
C VAL A 63 -2.83 -5.08 -8.21
N GLN A 64 -3.03 -4.39 -9.34
CA GLN A 64 -4.36 -4.16 -9.92
C GLN A 64 -4.64 -5.23 -10.97
N GLY A 65 -5.86 -5.76 -11.02
CA GLY A 65 -6.26 -6.77 -12.01
C GLY A 65 -6.06 -8.23 -11.59
N GLN A 66 -5.85 -8.49 -10.30
CA GLN A 66 -5.94 -9.81 -9.67
C GLN A 66 -7.22 -9.96 -8.85
#